data_AF-A0A352B9S6-F1
#
_entry.id   AF-A0A352B9S6-F1
#
_cell.length_a   1.000
_cell.length_b   1.000
_cell.length_c   1.000
_cell.angle_alpha   90.00
_cell.angle_beta   90.00
_cell.angle_gamma   90.00
#
_symmetry.space_group_name_H-M   'P 1'
#
loop_
_entity.id
_entity.type
_entity.pdbx_description
1 polymer ?
#
loop_
_entity_poly.entity_id
_entity_poly.type
_entity_poly.pdbx_seq_one_letter_code
_entity_poly.pdbx_strand_id
1 'polypeptide(L)'
;MASTLVQFRTEDTNKIKAMQICELLGIDLPTYMRMCISRLIQENGIPFSMKLDTVTENKGIRAMKAASRIAFENGISEMSLDEINAEIAAARTGV
;
A
#
# COMPACT_ATOMS: atom_id res chain seq x y z
N MET A 1 -29.36 -3.14 -17.84
CA MET A 1 -27.92 -3.50 -17.92
C MET A 1 -27.83 -4.99 -18.14
N ALA A 2 -27.00 -5.47 -19.06
CA ALA A 2 -26.83 -6.90 -19.28
C ALA A 2 -26.08 -7.51 -18.08
N SER A 3 -26.65 -8.54 -17.46
CA SER A 3 -25.97 -9.33 -16.43
C SER A 3 -25.41 -10.59 -17.05
N THR A 4 -24.12 -10.85 -16.86
CA THR A 4 -23.45 -12.07 -17.34
C THR A 4 -23.10 -12.96 -16.15
N LEU A 5 -23.33 -14.26 -16.28
CA LEU A 5 -22.93 -15.25 -15.28
C LEU A 5 -21.42 -15.54 -15.37
N VAL A 6 -20.75 -15.54 -14.23
CA VAL A 6 -19.34 -15.98 -14.10
C VAL A 6 -19.29 -17.19 -13.19
N GLN A 7 -18.66 -18.28 -13.64
CA GLN A 7 -18.51 -19.52 -12.88
C GLN A 7 -17.03 -19.79 -12.58
N PHE A 8 -16.75 -20.18 -11.34
CA PHE A 8 -15.40 -20.51 -10.87
C PHE A 8 -15.39 -21.93 -10.31
N ARG A 9 -14.31 -22.67 -10.60
CA ARG A 9 -14.04 -23.96 -9.96
C ARG A 9 -13.07 -23.75 -8.79
N THR A 10 -13.41 -24.31 -7.63
CA THR A 10 -12.60 -24.25 -6.41
C THR A 10 -12.92 -25.47 -5.56
N GLU A 11 -12.05 -25.77 -4.60
CA GLU A 11 -12.35 -26.69 -3.51
C GLU A 11 -13.42 -26.10 -2.58
N ASP A 12 -14.31 -26.96 -2.08
CA ASP A 12 -15.40 -26.56 -1.18
C ASP A 12 -14.89 -25.95 0.12
N THR A 13 -13.78 -26.47 0.66
CA THR A 13 -13.14 -25.96 1.88
C THR A 13 -12.66 -24.52 1.71
N ASN A 14 -12.07 -24.19 0.56
CA ASN A 14 -11.62 -22.82 0.25
C ASN A 14 -12.81 -21.88 0.05
N LYS A 15 -13.88 -22.34 -0.59
CA LYS A 15 -15.11 -21.56 -0.76
C LYS A 15 -15.74 -21.22 0.59
N ILE A 16 -15.86 -22.19 1.49
CA ILE A 16 -16.45 -21.98 2.83
C ILE A 16 -15.62 -20.97 3.62
N LYS A 17 -14.28 -21.11 3.63
CA LYS A 17 -13.39 -20.15 4.31
C LYS A 17 -13.52 -18.73 3.74
N ALA A 18 -13.55 -18.59 2.41
CA ALA A 18 -13.71 -17.30 1.76
C ALA A 18 -15.07 -16.65 2.11
N MET A 19 -16.14 -17.44 2.13
CA MET A 19 -17.47 -16.96 2.56
C MET A 19 -17.45 -16.46 4.00
N GLN A 20 -16.86 -17.22 4.93
CA GLN A 20 -16.75 -16.81 6.34
C GLN A 20 -16.00 -15.49 6.50
N ILE A 21 -14.90 -15.28 5.77
CA ILE A 21 -14.16 -14.02 5.78
C ILE A 21 -15.03 -12.87 5.26
N CYS A 22 -15.76 -13.08 4.17
CA CYS A 22 -16.66 -12.07 3.61
C CYS A 22 -17.78 -11.71 4.59
N GLU A 23 -18.40 -12.71 5.24
CA GLU A 23 -19.45 -12.52 6.23
C GLU A 23 -18.97 -11.72 7.43
N LEU A 24 -17.76 -11.99 7.94
CA LEU A 24 -17.15 -11.20 9.02
C LEU A 24 -16.89 -9.75 8.61
N LEU A 25 -16.66 -9.49 7.33
CA LEU A 25 -16.54 -8.15 6.75
C LEU A 25 -17.89 -7.51 6.41
N GLY A 26 -19.01 -8.21 6.60
CA GLY A 26 -20.36 -7.73 6.32
C GLY A 26 -20.74 -7.72 4.84
N ILE A 27 -20.05 -8.52 4.01
CA ILE A 27 -20.32 -8.63 2.56
C ILE A 27 -20.46 -10.09 2.13
N ASP A 28 -21.10 -10.34 0.98
CA ASP A 28 -21.15 -11.68 0.40
C ASP A 28 -19.98 -11.92 -0.58
N LEU A 29 -19.67 -13.20 -0.82
CA LEU A 29 -18.59 -13.59 -1.73
C LEU A 29 -18.78 -13.03 -3.16
N PRO A 30 -19.99 -13.00 -3.75
CA PRO A 30 -20.22 -12.33 -5.03
C PRO A 30 -19.92 -10.83 -5.02
N THR A 31 -20.24 -10.08 -3.95
CA THR A 31 -19.89 -8.65 -3.84
C THR A 31 -18.38 -8.47 -3.83
N TYR A 32 -17.67 -9.26 -3.03
CA TYR A 32 -16.21 -9.25 -3.01
C TYR A 32 -15.63 -9.49 -4.42
N MET A 33 -16.11 -10.51 -5.14
CA MET A 33 -15.63 -10.80 -6.51
C MET A 33 -15.91 -9.65 -7.49
N ARG A 34 -17.08 -8.99 -7.40
CA ARG A 34 -17.38 -7.79 -8.19
C ARG A 34 -16.42 -6.64 -7.88
N MET A 35 -16.08 -6.44 -6.59
CA MET A 35 -15.10 -5.42 -6.19
C MET A 35 -13.72 -5.71 -6.79
N CYS A 36 -13.27 -6.98 -6.78
CA CYS A 36 -12.01 -7.36 -7.41
C CYS A 36 -11.99 -7.09 -8.91
N ILE A 37 -13.08 -7.40 -9.63
CA ILE A 37 -13.21 -7.12 -11.07
C ILE A 37 -13.15 -5.60 -11.33
N SER A 38 -13.90 -4.82 -10.56
CA SER A 38 -13.87 -3.35 -10.67
C SER A 38 -12.47 -2.80 -10.42
N ARG A 39 -11.76 -3.32 -9.41
CA ARG A 39 -10.41 -2.88 -9.10
C ARG A 39 -9.41 -3.26 -10.19
N LEU A 40 -9.54 -4.46 -10.75
CA LEU A 40 -8.71 -4.92 -11.85
C LEU A 40 -8.79 -3.97 -13.06
N ILE A 41 -10.01 -3.55 -13.40
CA ILE A 41 -10.25 -2.59 -14.50
C ILE A 41 -9.66 -1.22 -14.15
N GLN A 42 -9.88 -0.73 -12.92
CA GLN A 42 -9.39 0.58 -12.48
C GLN A 42 -7.86 0.67 -12.45
N GLU A 43 -7.18 -0.38 -12.02
CA GLU A 43 -5.71 -0.40 -11.93
C GLU A 43 -5.05 -0.85 -13.24
N ASN A 44 -5.83 -1.31 -14.21
CA ASN A 44 -5.33 -2.01 -15.40
C ASN A 44 -4.33 -3.13 -15.03
N GLY A 45 -4.65 -3.88 -13.97
CA GLY A 45 -3.72 -4.80 -13.31
C GLY A 45 -4.40 -5.64 -12.23
N ILE A 46 -3.69 -6.61 -11.67
CA ILE A 46 -4.24 -7.52 -10.67
C ILE A 46 -4.33 -6.82 -9.29
N PRO A 47 -5.47 -6.92 -8.56
CA PRO A 47 -5.72 -6.17 -7.32
C PRO A 47 -5.07 -6.82 -6.08
N PHE A 48 -3.85 -7.32 -6.24
CA PHE A 48 -2.97 -7.74 -5.15
C PHE A 48 -1.51 -7.53 -5.57
N SER A 49 -0.65 -7.26 -4.60
CA SER A 49 0.80 -7.13 -4.84
C SER A 49 1.37 -8.47 -5.33
N MET A 50 1.50 -8.64 -6.64
CA MET A 50 2.20 -9.78 -7.24
C MET A 50 3.71 -9.52 -7.18
N LYS A 51 4.29 -9.62 -5.98
CA LYS A 51 5.74 -9.51 -5.78
C LYS A 51 6.23 -10.73 -5.02
N LEU A 52 7.17 -11.46 -5.61
CA LEU A 52 8.21 -12.11 -4.83
C LEU A 52 9.04 -10.95 -4.29
N ASP A 53 8.81 -10.55 -3.04
CA ASP A 53 9.65 -9.53 -2.40
C ASP A 53 11.07 -10.10 -2.31
N THR A 54 11.92 -9.75 -3.27
CA THR A 54 13.38 -9.95 -3.17
C THR A 54 14.01 -8.93 -2.21
N VAL A 55 13.20 -7.98 -1.71
CA VAL A 55 13.64 -6.92 -0.83
C VAL A 55 13.32 -7.31 0.60
N THR A 56 14.26 -8.01 1.23
CA THR A 56 14.38 -8.21 2.68
C THR A 56 14.60 -6.89 3.44
N GLU A 57 14.42 -5.73 2.78
CA GLU A 57 14.73 -4.42 3.34
C GLU A 57 13.46 -3.81 3.92
N ASN A 58 13.47 -3.69 5.25
CA ASN A 58 12.39 -3.11 6.05
C ASN A 58 11.99 -1.74 5.49
N LYS A 59 10.67 -1.45 5.43
CA LYS A 59 10.13 -0.16 4.95
C LYS A 59 10.80 1.05 5.61
N GLY A 60 11.17 0.94 6.88
CA GLY A 60 11.91 1.99 7.61
C GLY A 60 13.30 2.26 7.05
N ILE A 61 14.04 1.20 6.67
CA ILE A 61 15.38 1.34 6.05
C ILE A 61 15.26 2.01 4.68
N ARG A 62 14.24 1.65 3.90
CA ARG A 62 13.98 2.28 2.61
C ARG A 62 13.63 3.77 2.75
N ALA A 63 12.80 4.12 3.72
CA ALA A 63 12.45 5.52 4.01
C ALA A 63 13.69 6.32 4.47
N MET A 64 14.52 5.74 5.34
CA MET A 64 15.77 6.35 5.80
C MET A 64 16.73 6.63 4.64
N LYS A 65 16.97 5.64 3.77
CA LYS A 65 17.83 5.82 2.58
C LYS A 65 17.30 6.90 1.62
N ALA A 66 15.98 6.98 1.46
CA ALA A 66 15.36 8.03 0.65
C ALA A 66 15.55 9.41 1.28
N ALA A 67 15.34 9.54 2.59
CA ALA A 67 15.57 10.79 3.32
C ALA A 67 17.03 11.23 3.24
N SER A 68 17.99 10.32 3.42
CA SER A 68 19.42 10.63 3.28
C SER A 68 19.79 11.11 1.86
N ARG A 69 19.17 10.53 0.82
CA ARG A 69 19.38 10.97 -0.57
C ARG A 69 18.84 12.38 -0.80
N ILE A 70 17.63 12.66 -0.31
CA ILE A 70 17.01 14.00 -0.42
C ILE A 70 17.86 15.03 0.33
N ALA A 71 18.38 14.70 1.51
CA ALA A 71 19.25 15.60 2.28
C ALA A 71 20.54 15.93 1.51
N PHE A 72 21.14 14.94 0.84
CA PHE A 72 22.32 15.15 0.00
C PHE A 72 22.00 16.02 -1.23
N GLU A 73 20.91 15.75 -1.94
CA GLU A 73 20.49 16.52 -3.12
C GLU A 73 20.19 17.99 -2.79
N ASN A 74 19.66 18.26 -1.60
CA ASN A 74 19.40 19.62 -1.12
C ASN A 74 20.62 20.26 -0.41
N GLY A 75 21.76 19.58 -0.35
CA GLY A 75 22.98 20.09 0.28
C GLY A 75 22.91 20.26 1.79
N ILE A 76 21.93 19.64 2.45
CA ILE A 76 21.68 19.72 3.90
C ILE A 76 22.17 18.47 4.65
N SER A 77 22.93 17.59 3.99
CA SER A 77 23.41 16.34 4.58
C SER A 77 24.44 16.52 5.69
N GLU A 78 25.12 17.67 5.74
CA GLU A 78 26.24 17.96 6.67
C GLU A 78 25.89 19.06 7.69
N MET A 79 24.61 19.35 7.94
CA MET A 79 24.20 20.38 8.90
C MET A 79 24.62 20.01 10.33
N SER A 80 25.22 20.98 11.03
CA SER A 80 25.56 20.86 12.44
C SER A 80 24.31 20.91 13.33
N LEU A 81 24.42 20.41 14.56
CA LEU A 81 23.30 20.43 15.52
C LEU A 81 22.79 21.85 15.80
N ASP A 82 23.68 22.85 15.79
CA ASP A 82 23.31 24.25 16.01
C ASP A 82 22.50 24.80 14.83
N GLU A 83 22.89 24.49 13.60
CA GLU A 83 22.16 24.88 12.38
C GLU A 83 20.80 24.19 12.29
N ILE A 84 20.73 22.90 12.66
CA ILE A 84 19.46 22.15 12.73
C ILE A 84 18.52 22.79 13.75
N ASN A 85 19.02 23.12 14.94
CA ASN A 85 18.21 23.75 15.98
C ASN A 85 17.74 25.16 15.57
N ALA A 86 18.58 25.91 14.87
CA ALA A 86 18.21 27.23 14.33
C ALA A 86 17.10 27.13 13.26
N GLU A 87 17.18 26.16 12.34
CA GLU A 87 16.14 25.90 11.34
C GLU A 87 14.81 25.49 11.99
N ILE A 88 14.85 24.55 12.94
CA ILE A 88 13.66 24.09 13.68
C ILE A 88 13.02 25.26 14.44
N ALA A 89 13.83 26.11 15.08
CA ALA A 89 13.34 27.28 15.79
C ALA A 89 12.64 28.25 14.82
N ALA A 90 13.27 28.56 13.67
CA ALA A 90 12.70 29.43 12.65
C ALA A 90 11.38 28.89 12.08
N ALA A 91 11.32 27.59 11.76
CA ALA A 91 10.12 26.94 11.24
C ALA A 91 8.95 26.93 12.26
N ARG A 92 9.25 26.86 13.57
CA ARG A 92 8.26 26.88 14.64
C ARG A 92 7.78 28.29 14.99
N THR A 93 8.60 29.30 14.80
CA THR A 93 8.23 30.71 15.06
C THR A 93 7.51 31.37 13.90
N GLY A 94 7.45 30.73 12.72
CA GLY A 94 6.51 31.07 11.66
C GLY A 94 6.69 32.47 11.03
N VAL A 95 7.94 32.92 10.90
CA VAL A 95 8.26 34.09 10.06
C VAL A 95 8.44 33.66 8.61
#